data_AF-A1ZLM5-F1
#
_entry.id   AF-A1ZLM5-F1
#
_cell.length_a   1.000
_cell.length_b   1.000
_cell.length_c   1.000
_cell.angle_alpha   90.00
_cell.angle_beta   90.00
_cell.angle_gamma   90.00
#
_symmetry.space_group_name_H-M   'P 1'
#
loop_
_entity.id
_entity.type
_entity.pdbx_description
1 polymer ?
#
loop_
_entity_poly.entity_id
_entity_poly.type
_entity_poly.pdbx_seq_one_letter_code
_entity_poly.pdbx_strand_id
1 'polypeptide(L)'
;MNNQLQKTFLGKEIVFTPDGWINATQTIKVMKAKRLDNFIKSKYFTEYVKAFCKYHCLGYSDVVKTFKGNFSKSDHSKAGITQGTYFHPDLVVLFARWINPDFAVWCDTIIKQILTGELEVRYKDLRQDYDQLEEKHDKLFEELRLYQRPDENNQNNNEPLNA
;
A
#
# COMPACT_ATOMS: atom_id res chain seq x y z
N MET A 1 7.83 13.88 3.51
CA MET A 1 6.83 12.93 2.97
C MET A 1 7.24 11.54 3.44
N ASN A 2 6.37 10.80 4.13
CA ASN A 2 6.69 9.48 4.65
C ASN A 2 6.61 8.45 3.51
N ASN A 3 7.76 7.91 3.11
CA ASN A 3 7.94 7.11 1.90
C ASN A 3 7.72 5.59 2.14
N GLN A 4 6.90 5.21 3.11
CA GLN A 4 6.61 3.80 3.40
C GLN A 4 5.35 3.33 2.67
N LEU A 5 5.44 2.22 1.95
CA LEU A 5 4.27 1.54 1.42
C LEU A 5 3.61 0.75 2.56
N GLN A 6 2.39 1.14 2.93
CA GLN A 6 1.59 0.45 3.94
C GLN A 6 0.52 -0.38 3.24
N LYS A 7 0.47 -1.68 3.54
CA LYS A 7 -0.64 -2.55 3.14
C LYS A 7 -1.31 -3.14 4.37
N THR A 8 -2.63 -3.25 4.32
CA THR A 8 -3.42 -3.77 5.43
C THR A 8 -3.79 -5.23 5.15
N PHE A 9 -3.49 -6.11 6.10
CA PHE A 9 -4.00 -7.48 6.13
C PHE A 9 -4.86 -7.66 7.38
N LEU A 10 -6.16 -7.95 7.23
CA LEU A 10 -7.10 -8.11 8.36
C LEU A 10 -7.10 -6.93 9.36
N GLY A 11 -7.06 -5.69 8.85
CA GLY A 11 -6.96 -4.49 9.69
C GLY A 11 -5.58 -4.28 10.34
N LYS A 12 -4.59 -5.13 10.05
CA LYS A 12 -3.23 -5.01 10.56
C LYS A 12 -2.31 -4.39 9.53
N GLU A 13 -1.60 -3.35 9.93
CA GLU A 13 -0.64 -2.67 9.07
C GLU A 13 0.65 -3.46 8.93
N ILE A 14 1.06 -3.71 7.68
CA ILE A 14 2.35 -4.29 7.33
C ILE A 14 3.19 -3.20 6.69
N VAL A 15 4.36 -2.96 7.28
CA VAL A 15 5.27 -1.89 6.90
C VAL A 15 6.27 -2.39 5.86
N PHE A 16 6.27 -1.73 4.70
CA PHE A 16 7.28 -1.92 3.67
C PHE A 16 8.10 -0.63 3.47
N THR A 17 9.36 -0.81 3.07
CA THR A 17 10.17 0.29 2.51
C THR A 17 9.64 0.67 1.12
N PRO A 18 10.05 1.83 0.55
CA PRO A 18 9.69 2.17 -0.84
C PRO A 18 10.06 1.07 -1.83
N ASP A 19 11.21 0.43 -1.62
CA ASP A 19 11.72 -0.65 -2.47
C ASP A 19 11.07 -2.02 -2.18
N GLY A 20 9.99 -2.04 -1.39
CA GLY A 20 9.20 -3.25 -1.11
C GLY A 20 9.79 -4.19 -0.06
N TRP A 21 10.84 -3.81 0.66
CA TRP A 21 11.37 -4.65 1.74
C TRP A 21 10.43 -4.66 2.93
N ILE A 22 10.14 -5.85 3.47
CA ILE A 22 9.27 -6.00 4.64
C ILE A 22 10.08 -5.92 5.94
N ASN A 23 9.60 -5.15 6.94
CA ASN A 23 10.15 -5.24 8.30
C ASN A 23 9.59 -6.49 9.02
N ALA A 24 10.28 -7.62 8.86
CA ALA A 24 9.86 -8.91 9.41
C ALA A 24 9.70 -8.90 10.94
N THR A 25 10.53 -8.12 11.65
CA THR A 25 10.42 -7.97 13.11
C THR A 25 9.12 -7.30 13.52
N GLN A 26 8.73 -6.22 12.84
CA GLN A 26 7.46 -5.55 13.11
C GLN A 26 6.27 -6.41 12.69
N THR A 27 6.34 -7.06 11.53
CA THR A 27 5.27 -7.96 11.05
C THR A 27 4.97 -9.07 12.05
N ILE A 28 5.98 -9.74 12.61
CA ILE A 28 5.75 -10.80 13.62
C ILE A 28 5.05 -10.26 14.87
N LYS A 29 5.40 -9.05 15.33
CA LYS A 29 4.77 -8.42 16.50
C LYS A 29 3.29 -8.13 16.24
N VAL A 30 2.99 -7.49 15.11
CA VAL A 30 1.63 -7.13 14.69
C VAL A 30 0.77 -8.38 14.47
N MET A 31 1.37 -9.41 13.86
CA MET A 31 0.69 -10.67 13.55
C MET A 31 0.58 -11.62 14.75
N LYS A 32 1.29 -11.36 15.85
CA LYS A 32 1.45 -12.27 17.00
C LYS A 32 1.87 -13.68 16.55
N ALA A 33 2.85 -13.72 15.65
CA ALA A 33 3.28 -14.93 14.96
C ALA A 33 4.47 -15.64 15.63
N LYS A 34 4.90 -16.77 15.05
CA LYS A 34 6.11 -17.51 15.46
C LYS A 34 7.34 -16.60 15.45
N ARG A 35 8.30 -16.89 16.33
CA ARG A 35 9.50 -16.08 16.47
C ARG A 35 10.35 -16.06 15.18
N LEU A 36 10.94 -14.90 14.88
CA LEU A 36 11.73 -14.67 13.67
C LEU A 36 13.05 -15.45 13.67
N ASP A 37 13.66 -15.61 14.83
CA ASP A 37 14.93 -16.33 14.97
C ASP A 37 14.80 -17.80 14.58
N ASN A 38 13.69 -18.44 14.94
CA ASN A 38 13.41 -19.82 14.53
C ASN A 38 13.25 -19.95 13.01
N PHE A 39 12.67 -18.93 12.34
CA PHE A 39 12.56 -18.92 10.88
C PHE A 39 13.94 -18.83 10.22
N ILE A 40 14.73 -17.83 10.61
CA ILE A 40 16.04 -17.57 10.01
C ILE A 40 17.02 -18.73 10.25
N LYS A 41 16.92 -19.40 11.40
CA LYS A 41 17.74 -20.57 11.74
C LYS A 41 17.22 -21.88 11.13
N SER A 42 16.05 -21.87 10.50
CA SER A 42 15.50 -23.09 9.91
C SER A 42 16.38 -23.58 8.75
N LYS A 43 16.50 -24.90 8.63
CA LYS A 43 17.22 -25.54 7.52
C LYS A 43 16.65 -25.08 6.18
N TYR A 44 15.32 -25.05 6.07
CA TYR A 44 14.62 -24.65 4.85
C TYR A 44 14.95 -23.21 4.43
N PHE A 45 14.90 -22.24 5.35
CA PHE A 45 15.27 -20.85 5.04
C PHE A 45 16.73 -20.74 4.60
N THR A 46 17.63 -21.40 5.32
CA THR A 46 19.07 -21.37 5.03
C THR A 46 19.39 -21.94 3.64
N GLU A 47 18.80 -23.08 3.30
CA GLU A 47 18.96 -23.72 2.00
C GLU A 47 18.34 -22.90 0.87
N TYR A 48 17.13 -22.36 1.09
CA TYR A 48 16.46 -21.51 0.11
C TYR A 48 17.26 -20.23 -0.18
N VAL A 49 17.68 -19.51 0.86
CA VAL A 49 18.45 -18.26 0.69
C VAL A 49 19.79 -18.54 0.01
N LYS A 50 20.47 -19.64 0.35
CA LYS A 50 21.69 -20.05 -0.34
C LYS A 50 21.46 -20.32 -1.83
N ALA A 51 20.38 -21.03 -2.17
CA ALA A 51 20.01 -21.29 -3.57
C ALA A 51 19.64 -20.01 -4.32
N PHE A 52 18.85 -19.12 -3.68
CA PHE A 52 18.46 -17.83 -4.22
C PHE A 52 19.67 -16.94 -4.50
N CYS A 53 20.55 -16.76 -3.51
CA CYS A 53 21.78 -16.00 -3.64
C CYS A 53 22.68 -16.55 -4.76
N LYS A 54 22.81 -17.88 -4.86
CA LYS A 54 23.57 -18.52 -5.95
C LYS A 54 22.96 -18.24 -7.33
N TYR A 55 21.65 -18.33 -7.46
CA TYR A 55 20.96 -18.12 -8.74
C TYR A 55 21.05 -16.67 -9.22
N HIS A 56 20.96 -15.71 -8.30
CA HIS A 56 21.00 -14.28 -8.62
C HIS A 56 22.39 -13.64 -8.50
N CYS A 57 23.45 -14.41 -8.18
CA CYS A 57 24.80 -13.91 -7.92
C CYS A 57 24.86 -12.83 -6.81
N LEU A 58 24.08 -13.02 -5.73
CA LEU A 58 23.96 -12.11 -4.60
C LEU A 58 24.62 -12.67 -3.33
N GLY A 59 24.94 -11.78 -2.39
CA GLY A 59 25.31 -12.13 -1.01
C GLY A 59 24.13 -12.16 -0.05
N TYR A 60 24.32 -12.74 1.13
CA TYR A 60 23.27 -12.79 2.17
C TYR A 60 22.80 -11.39 2.61
N SER A 61 23.72 -10.43 2.68
CA SER A 61 23.42 -9.02 3.03
C SER A 61 22.54 -8.30 2.01
N ASP A 62 22.48 -8.80 0.78
CA ASP A 62 21.65 -8.23 -0.28
C ASP A 62 20.19 -8.65 -0.16
N VAL A 63 19.91 -9.71 0.61
CA VAL A 63 18.58 -10.28 0.76
C VAL A 63 18.02 -10.22 2.19
N VAL A 64 18.90 -10.14 3.19
CA VAL A 64 18.53 -9.96 4.60
C VAL A 64 19.35 -8.81 5.21
N LYS A 65 18.66 -7.77 5.67
CA LYS A 65 19.28 -6.59 6.30
C LYS A 65 18.83 -6.51 7.74
N THR A 66 19.75 -6.29 8.67
CA THR A 66 19.40 -6.08 10.09
C THR A 66 19.87 -4.72 10.54
N PHE A 67 18.91 -3.91 10.96
CA PHE A 67 19.12 -2.56 11.44
C PHE A 67 18.99 -2.57 12.97
N LYS A 68 20.08 -2.26 13.68
CA LYS A 68 20.16 -2.20 15.15
C LYS A 68 20.60 -0.80 15.59
N GLY A 69 20.05 -0.30 16.69
CA GLY A 69 20.43 1.00 17.29
C GLY A 69 19.26 1.95 17.51
N ASN A 70 19.52 3.07 18.17
CA ASN A 70 18.55 4.15 18.36
C ASN A 70 18.41 4.95 17.07
N PHE A 71 17.35 4.69 16.30
CA PHE A 71 16.94 5.55 15.19
C PHE A 71 16.41 6.85 15.78
N SER A 72 17.29 7.84 15.95
CA SER A 72 16.86 9.16 16.40
C SER A 72 15.96 9.76 15.32
N LYS A 73 14.80 10.32 15.71
CA LYS A 73 13.86 11.00 14.79
C LYS A 73 14.52 12.14 14.00
N SER A 74 15.70 12.60 14.43
CA SER A 74 16.50 13.66 13.82
C SER A 74 17.40 13.20 12.67
N ASP A 75 17.57 11.90 12.44
CA ASP A 75 18.40 11.41 11.34
C ASP A 75 17.59 11.40 10.03
N HIS A 76 17.55 12.57 9.38
CA HIS A 76 16.83 12.78 8.12
C HIS A 76 17.31 11.87 6.97
N SER A 77 18.51 11.29 7.08
CA SER A 77 19.05 10.35 6.10
C SER A 77 18.32 9.00 6.08
N LYS A 78 17.56 8.67 7.14
CA LYS A 78 16.84 7.39 7.31
C LYS A 78 15.37 7.58 7.67
N ALA A 79 14.78 8.70 7.27
CA ALA A 79 13.38 9.02 7.51
C ALA A 79 12.47 7.90 6.97
N GLY A 80 11.98 7.05 7.88
CA GLY A 80 11.09 5.93 7.56
C GLY A 80 11.72 4.53 7.62
N ILE A 81 12.97 4.36 8.09
CA ILE A 81 13.49 3.02 8.41
C ILE A 81 13.48 2.84 9.93
N THR A 82 12.78 1.81 10.40
CA THR A 82 12.68 1.45 11.81
C THR A 82 13.64 0.32 12.15
N GLN A 83 13.91 0.12 13.43
CA GLN A 83 14.71 -1.01 13.87
C GLN A 83 14.03 -2.34 13.50
N GLY A 84 14.82 -3.30 13.03
CA GLY A 84 14.32 -4.64 12.70
C GLY A 84 15.21 -5.39 11.74
N THR A 85 14.80 -6.63 11.47
CA THR A 85 15.30 -7.42 10.34
C THR A 85 14.34 -7.25 9.18
N TYR A 86 14.91 -6.93 8.02
CA TYR A 86 14.22 -6.70 6.78
C TYR A 86 14.53 -7.81 5.78
N PHE A 87 13.51 -8.25 5.07
CA PHE A 87 13.63 -9.22 3.99
C PHE A 87 13.34 -8.59 2.64
N HIS A 88 14.13 -9.00 1.65
CA HIS A 88 13.95 -8.65 0.25
C HIS A 88 12.53 -9.03 -0.22
N PRO A 89 11.91 -8.26 -1.15
CA PRO A 89 10.59 -8.56 -1.72
C PRO A 89 10.39 -10.03 -2.10
N ASP A 90 11.39 -10.65 -2.74
CA ASP A 90 11.30 -12.05 -3.20
C ASP A 90 11.24 -13.07 -2.05
N LEU A 91 11.64 -12.69 -0.84
CA LEU A 91 11.55 -13.54 0.34
C LEU A 91 10.23 -13.35 1.11
N VAL A 92 9.39 -12.37 0.74
CA VAL A 92 8.16 -12.03 1.48
C VAL A 92 7.18 -13.19 1.52
N VAL A 93 6.96 -13.88 0.40
CA VAL A 93 6.01 -15.01 0.32
C VAL A 93 6.53 -16.20 1.13
N LEU A 94 7.83 -16.47 1.04
CA LEU A 94 8.49 -17.49 1.86
C LEU A 94 8.31 -17.20 3.36
N PHE A 95 8.51 -15.96 3.76
CA PHE A 95 8.31 -15.48 5.12
C PHE A 95 6.85 -15.60 5.56
N ALA A 96 5.89 -15.20 4.71
CA ALA A 96 4.46 -15.28 4.97
C ALA A 96 4.02 -16.70 5.31
N ARG A 97 4.46 -17.69 4.49
CA ARG A 97 4.21 -19.13 4.68
C ARG A 97 4.67 -19.65 6.02
N TRP A 98 5.75 -19.11 6.56
CA TRP A 98 6.24 -19.53 7.88
C TRP A 98 5.42 -18.94 9.04
N ILE A 99 5.12 -17.64 8.97
CA ILE A 99 4.60 -16.91 10.13
C ILE A 99 3.12 -17.18 10.39
N ASN A 100 2.30 -17.32 9.34
CA ASN A 100 0.86 -17.50 9.47
C ASN A 100 0.29 -18.07 8.15
N PRO A 101 -0.32 -19.27 8.16
CA PRO A 101 -0.92 -19.88 6.97
C PRO A 101 -2.00 -19.01 6.30
N ASP A 102 -2.86 -18.32 7.07
CA ASP A 102 -3.91 -17.45 6.52
C ASP A 102 -3.31 -16.26 5.78
N PHE A 103 -2.23 -15.70 6.34
CA PHE A 103 -1.48 -14.63 5.67
C PHE A 103 -0.84 -15.11 4.37
N ALA A 104 -0.31 -16.34 4.36
CA ALA A 104 0.25 -16.95 3.17
C ALA A 104 -0.79 -17.16 2.07
N VAL A 105 -1.96 -17.71 2.41
CA VAL A 105 -3.08 -17.92 1.48
C VAL A 105 -3.55 -16.58 0.89
N TRP A 106 -3.58 -15.53 1.71
CA TRP A 106 -3.90 -14.19 1.22
C TRP A 106 -2.84 -13.66 0.24
N CYS A 107 -1.55 -13.80 0.52
CA CYS A 107 -0.49 -13.47 -0.42
C CYS A 107 -0.63 -14.25 -1.73
N ASP A 108 -0.85 -15.56 -1.65
CA ASP A 108 -1.04 -16.44 -2.81
C ASP A 108 -2.29 -16.02 -3.62
N THR A 109 -3.35 -15.52 -2.98
CA THR A 109 -4.55 -15.00 -3.66
C THR A 109 -4.25 -13.74 -4.47
N ILE A 110 -3.43 -12.83 -3.95
CA ILE A 110 -2.99 -11.64 -4.70
C ILE A 110 -2.15 -12.06 -5.90
N ILE A 111 -1.24 -13.02 -5.72
CA ILE A 111 -0.43 -13.56 -6.81
C ILE A 111 -1.34 -14.19 -7.88
N LYS A 112 -2.33 -14.99 -7.47
CA LYS A 112 -3.32 -15.57 -8.39
C LYS A 112 -4.08 -14.49 -9.17
N GLN A 113 -4.50 -13.42 -8.52
CA GLN A 113 -5.20 -12.31 -9.17
C GLN A 113 -4.33 -11.60 -10.21
N ILE A 114 -3.02 -11.51 -9.98
CA ILE A 114 -2.07 -10.99 -10.96
C ILE A 114 -1.97 -11.94 -12.15
N LEU A 115 -1.77 -13.25 -11.89
CA LEU A 115 -1.59 -14.26 -12.93
C LEU A 115 -2.82 -14.45 -13.83
N THR A 116 -4.02 -14.27 -13.27
CA THR A 116 -5.30 -14.41 -13.99
C THR A 116 -5.73 -13.12 -14.69
N GLY A 117 -5.03 -12.00 -14.47
CA GLY A 117 -5.44 -10.68 -14.96
C GLY A 117 -6.62 -10.07 -14.18
N GLU A 118 -7.18 -10.76 -13.18
CA GLU A 118 -8.28 -10.25 -12.33
C GLU A 118 -7.92 -8.92 -11.65
N LEU A 119 -6.65 -8.73 -11.28
CA LEU A 119 -6.20 -7.46 -10.71
C LEU A 119 -6.24 -6.32 -11.74
N GLU A 120 -5.82 -6.57 -12.98
CA GLU A 120 -5.84 -5.56 -14.05
C GLU A 120 -7.27 -5.18 -14.43
N VAL A 121 -8.18 -6.16 -14.53
CA VAL A 121 -9.60 -5.94 -14.79
C VAL A 121 -10.19 -5.02 -13.71
N ARG A 122 -9.99 -5.34 -12.43
CA ARG A 122 -10.47 -4.50 -11.32
C ARG A 122 -9.91 -3.08 -11.34
N TYR A 123 -8.65 -2.88 -11.73
CA TYR A 123 -8.09 -1.54 -11.86
C TYR A 123 -8.71 -0.74 -13.00
N LYS A 124 -9.06 -1.39 -14.12
CA LYS A 124 -9.78 -0.75 -15.23
C LYS A 124 -11.19 -0.35 -14.82
N ASP A 125 -11.91 -1.26 -14.17
CA ASP A 125 -13.27 -1.01 -13.67
C ASP A 125 -13.28 0.16 -12.68
N LEU A 126 -12.35 0.17 -11.71
CA LEU A 126 -12.24 1.25 -10.71
C LEU A 126 -11.94 2.60 -11.35
N ARG A 127 -11.09 2.63 -12.39
CA ARG A 127 -10.79 3.86 -13.12
C ARG A 127 -12.03 4.36 -13.86
N GLN A 128 -12.75 3.46 -14.52
CA GLN A 128 -13.99 3.80 -15.20
C GLN A 128 -15.07 4.33 -14.24
N ASP A 129 -15.19 3.76 -13.06
CA ASP A 129 -16.10 4.24 -12.01
C ASP A 129 -15.72 5.66 -11.53
N TYR A 130 -14.42 5.93 -11.40
CA TYR A 130 -13.92 7.25 -11.03
C TYR A 130 -14.22 8.30 -12.11
N ASP A 131 -13.95 7.98 -13.38
CA ASP A 131 -14.23 8.87 -14.51
C ASP A 131 -15.74 9.21 -14.58
N GLN A 132 -16.61 8.23 -14.35
CA GLN A 132 -18.06 8.45 -14.28
C GLN A 132 -18.49 9.33 -13.11
N LEU A 133 -17.81 9.22 -11.96
CA LEU A 133 -18.10 10.03 -10.79
C LEU A 133 -17.68 11.49 -11.01
N GLU A 134 -16.55 11.71 -11.68
CA GLU A 134 -16.06 13.03 -12.08
C GLU A 134 -17.02 13.70 -13.06
N GLU A 135 -17.51 12.98 -14.09
CA GLU A 135 -18.52 13.53 -15.00
C GLU A 135 -19.83 13.92 -14.29
N LYS A 136 -20.28 13.11 -13.33
CA LYS A 136 -21.50 13.42 -12.55
C LYS A 136 -21.31 14.66 -11.69
N HIS A 137 -20.13 14.80 -11.10
CA HIS A 137 -19.76 15.98 -10.34
C HIS A 137 -19.81 17.23 -11.21
N ASP A 138 -19.19 17.22 -12.39
CA ASP A 138 -19.16 18.39 -13.29
C ASP A 138 -20.56 18.78 -13.79
N LYS A 139 -21.39 17.78 -14.13
CA LYS A 139 -22.80 18.00 -14.52
C LYS A 139 -23.59 18.66 -13.38
N LEU A 140 -23.41 18.19 -12.15
CA LEU A 140 -24.08 18.75 -10.97
C LEU A 140 -23.60 20.19 -10.69
N PHE A 141 -22.29 20.46 -10.86
CA PHE A 141 -21.74 21.79 -10.69
C PHE A 141 -22.29 22.78 -11.72
N GLU A 142 -22.39 22.40 -12.99
CA GLU A 142 -23.00 23.25 -14.02
C GLU A 142 -24.51 23.44 -13.81
N GLU A 143 -25.22 22.39 -13.36
CA GLU A 143 -26.63 22.51 -12.97
C GLU A 143 -26.81 23.52 -11.83
N LEU A 144 -26.03 23.40 -10.75
CA LEU A 144 -26.06 24.34 -9.62
C LEU A 144 -25.71 25.77 -10.05
N ARG A 145 -24.76 25.94 -10.99
CA ARG A 145 -24.40 27.23 -11.56
C ARG A 145 -25.57 27.88 -12.30
N LEU A 146 -26.36 27.09 -13.02
CA LEU A 146 -27.56 27.57 -13.73
C LEU A 146 -28.66 28.00 -12.77
N TYR A 147 -28.85 27.29 -11.66
CA TYR A 147 -29.82 27.66 -10.61
C TYR A 147 -29.43 28.92 -9.83
N GLN A 148 -28.15 29.32 -9.82
CA GLN A 148 -27.68 30.55 -9.17
C GLN A 148 -27.75 31.79 -10.07
N ARG A 149 -28.28 31.69 -11.29
CA ARG A 149 -28.51 32.88 -12.13
C ARG A 149 -29.65 33.71 -11.51
N PRO A 150 -29.42 34.99 -11.15
CA PRO A 150 -30.52 35.85 -10.71
C PRO A 150 -31.53 35.98 -11.85
N ASP A 151 -32.82 35.87 -11.56
CA ASP A 151 -33.89 36.14 -12.51
C ASP A 151 -33.86 37.63 -12.91
N GLU A 152 -33.10 37.99 -13.95
CA GLU A 152 -33.06 39.35 -14.51
C GLU A 152 -34.30 39.71 -15.35
N ASN A 153 -35.43 39.00 -15.20
CA ASN A 153 -36.64 39.23 -16.00
C ASN A 153 -37.89 39.54 -15.17
N ASN A 154 -37.77 40.38 -14.13
CA ASN A 154 -38.96 40.98 -13.51
C ASN A 154 -38.81 42.48 -13.18
N GLN A 155 -38.20 43.23 -14.10
CA GLN A 155 -38.31 44.69 -14.15
C GLN A 155 -38.92 45.10 -15.48
N ASN A 156 -40.20 44.85 -15.64
CA ASN A 156 -41.04 45.68 -16.50
C ASN A 156 -42.41 45.82 -15.87
N ASN A 157 -42.84 47.09 -15.80
CA ASN A 157 -44.18 47.60 -15.49
C ASN A 157 -44.40 48.03 -14.03
N ASN A 158 -44.04 49.28 -13.72
CA ASN A 158 -45.02 50.37 -13.52
C ASN A 158 -44.34 51.61 -12.89
N GLU A 159 -43.89 52.55 -13.73
CA GLU A 159 -43.98 53.98 -13.42
C GLU A 159 -45.34 54.51 -13.94
N PRO A 160 -45.88 55.67 -13.51
CA PRO A 160 -45.41 56.63 -12.50
C PRO A 160 -46.56 57.08 -11.55
N LEU A 161 -46.36 58.21 -10.83
CA LEU A 161 -47.28 59.03 -9.98
C LEU A 161 -47.03 58.79 -8.47
N ASN A 162 -46.80 59.79 -7.62
CA ASN A 162 -47.22 61.18 -7.67
C ASN A 162 -46.50 62.02 -6.59
N ALA A 163 -46.41 63.34 -6.86
CA ALA A 163 -46.14 64.49 -5.97
C ALA A 163 -44.71 64.70 -5.43
#